data_AF-A0A2I0JGP7-F1
#
_entry.id   AF-A0A2I0JGP7-F1
#
_cell.length_a   1.000
_cell.length_b   1.000
_cell.length_c   1.000
_cell.angle_alpha   90.00
_cell.angle_beta   90.00
_cell.angle_gamma   90.00
#
_symmetry.space_group_name_H-M   'P 1'
#
loop_
_entity.id
_entity.type
_entity.pdbx_description
1 polymer ?
#
loop_
_entity_poly.entity_id
_entity_poly.type
_entity_poly.pdbx_seq_one_letter_code
_entity_poly.pdbx_strand_id
1 'polypeptide(L)'
;MNVLRKEKLFANMKKCTFCTDKLVFLGFVVSAQGIQVDEENVRAIQKWSSPTSVGNVRSFHGLACFYRRFVKDFSSIVAPLIEVIKKKVGFRWGEEQENAFQLIKEKLTNAPLLSLPNFSKTFEIECDASDISIGTVLMQEG
;
A
#
# COMPACT_ATOMS: atom_id res chain seq x y z
N MET A 1 7.25 -5.50 30.93
CA MET A 1 7.97 -6.79 30.87
C MET A 1 7.38 -7.88 31.77
N ASN A 2 6.71 -7.55 32.89
CA ASN A 2 6.18 -8.57 33.82
C ASN A 2 5.15 -9.51 33.17
N VAL A 3 4.28 -9.00 32.29
CA VAL A 3 3.30 -9.82 31.56
C VAL A 3 4.00 -10.81 30.61
N LEU A 4 4.94 -10.34 29.77
CA LEU A 4 5.70 -11.21 28.87
C LEU A 4 6.45 -12.31 29.63
N ARG A 5 7.06 -11.99 30.78
CA ARG A 5 7.75 -12.96 31.63
C ARG A 5 6.79 -13.99 32.22
N LYS A 6 5.63 -13.56 32.70
CA LYS A 6 4.58 -14.46 33.23
C LYS A 6 4.11 -15.46 32.17
N GLU A 7 3.88 -14.97 30.95
CA GLU A 7 3.44 -15.77 29.81
C GLU A 7 4.58 -16.50 29.08
N LYS A 8 5.82 -16.43 29.60
CA LYS A 8 7.03 -17.05 29.01
C LYS A 8 7.28 -16.64 27.54
N LEU A 9 6.93 -15.40 27.20
CA LEU A 9 7.21 -14.78 25.90
C LEU A 9 8.51 -13.99 25.97
N PHE A 10 9.38 -14.19 24.98
CA PHE A 10 10.70 -13.56 24.91
C PHE A 10 10.77 -12.59 23.74
N ALA A 11 11.10 -11.33 24.03
CA ALA A 11 11.31 -10.32 23.00
C ALA A 11 12.71 -10.46 22.39
N ASN A 12 12.80 -10.38 21.07
CA ASN A 12 14.10 -10.25 20.40
C ASN A 12 14.59 -8.82 20.53
N MET A 13 15.45 -8.57 21.52
CA MET A 13 15.95 -7.22 21.84
C MET A 13 16.63 -6.51 20.66
N LYS A 14 17.21 -7.24 19.69
CA LYS A 14 17.80 -6.64 18.48
C LYS A 14 16.75 -6.03 17.53
N LYS A 15 15.49 -6.46 17.65
CA LYS A 15 14.35 -5.98 16.86
C LYS A 15 13.43 -5.06 17.66
N CYS A 16 13.77 -4.76 18.92
CA CYS A 16 12.96 -3.88 19.75
C CYS A 16 13.47 -2.45 19.63
N THR A 17 12.54 -1.51 19.44
CA THR A 17 12.81 -0.08 19.47
C THR A 17 11.91 0.52 20.54
N PHE A 18 12.48 1.36 21.40
CA PHE A 18 11.79 1.96 22.54
C PHE A 18 11.95 3.48 22.52
N CYS A 19 10.93 4.19 23.01
CA CYS A 19 10.96 5.65 23.23
C CYS A 19 11.45 6.46 22.01
N THR A 20 10.88 6.18 20.83
CA THR A 20 11.20 6.86 19.57
C THR A 20 9.96 7.56 19.02
N ASP A 21 10.15 8.68 18.32
CA ASP A 21 9.07 9.43 17.66
C ASP A 21 8.61 8.78 16.35
N LYS A 22 9.42 7.86 15.80
CA LYS A 22 9.15 7.11 14.57
C LYS A 22 9.48 5.63 14.75
N LEU A 23 8.59 4.75 14.30
CA LEU A 23 8.76 3.30 14.37
C LEU A 23 8.37 2.63 13.05
N VAL A 24 9.22 1.73 12.55
CA VAL A 24 8.85 0.83 11.45
C VAL A 24 8.04 -0.33 12.00
N PHE A 25 6.79 -0.46 11.56
CA PHE A 25 5.87 -1.50 11.98
C PHE A 25 5.03 -2.00 10.79
N LEU A 26 5.10 -3.31 10.52
CA LEU A 26 4.35 -3.97 9.44
C LEU A 26 4.50 -3.31 8.04
N GLY A 27 5.70 -2.81 7.73
CA GLY A 27 5.98 -2.15 6.44
C GLY A 27 5.62 -0.67 6.37
N PHE A 28 5.17 -0.09 7.48
CA PHE A 28 4.86 1.33 7.61
C PHE A 28 5.78 2.03 8.60
N VAL A 29 6.03 3.31 8.38
CA VAL A 29 6.58 4.22 9.38
C VAL A 29 5.42 4.86 10.13
N VAL A 30 5.33 4.61 11.44
CA VAL A 30 4.32 5.19 12.33
C VAL A 30 4.98 6.31 13.12
N SER A 31 4.37 7.49 13.12
CA SER A 31 4.79 8.65 13.90
C SER A 31 3.58 9.41 14.44
N ALA A 32 3.83 10.44 15.25
CA ALA A 32 2.78 11.34 15.75
C ALA A 32 2.01 12.05 14.62
N GLN A 33 2.62 12.23 13.44
CA GLN A 33 2.00 12.89 12.29
C GLN A 33 1.09 11.94 11.50
N GLY A 34 1.31 10.62 11.58
CA GLY A 34 0.55 9.66 10.81
C GLY A 34 1.31 8.39 10.47
N ILE A 35 0.88 7.76 9.38
CA ILE A 35 1.43 6.53 8.82
C ILE A 35 1.96 6.83 7.42
N GLN A 36 3.19 6.39 7.14
CA GLN A 36 3.84 6.49 5.84
C GLN A 36 4.30 5.11 5.37
N VAL A 37 4.53 4.98 4.06
CA VAL A 37 5.22 3.81 3.51
C VAL A 37 6.69 3.89 3.91
N ASP A 38 7.26 2.75 4.33
CA ASP A 38 8.68 2.68 4.68
C ASP A 38 9.60 2.95 3.46
N GLU A 39 10.70 3.67 3.68
CA GLU A 39 11.63 4.09 2.61
C GLU A 39 12.31 2.92 1.89
N GLU A 40 12.49 1.78 2.57
CA GLU A 40 13.02 0.57 1.93
C GLU A 40 11.99 0.00 0.95
N ASN A 41 10.71 -0.03 1.34
CA ASN A 41 9.62 -0.43 0.45
C ASN A 41 9.45 0.55 -0.72
N VAL A 42 9.55 1.86 -0.48
CA VAL A 42 9.54 2.88 -1.54
C VAL A 42 10.66 2.63 -2.54
N ARG A 43 11.91 2.43 -2.07
CA ARG A 43 13.06 2.14 -2.94
C ARG A 43 12.89 0.83 -3.72
N ALA A 44 12.35 -0.20 -3.08
CA ALA A 44 12.07 -1.48 -3.74
C ALA A 44 11.04 -1.33 -4.86
N ILE A 45 9.97 -0.54 -4.62
CA ILE A 45 8.95 -0.23 -5.62
C ILE A 45 9.56 0.59 -6.78
N GLN A 46 10.35 1.63 -6.50
CA GLN A 46 11.00 2.45 -7.54
C GLN A 46 11.89 1.61 -8.47
N LYS A 47 12.68 0.70 -7.89
CA LYS A 47 13.62 -0.15 -8.62
C LYS A 47 12.96 -1.36 -9.27
N TRP A 48 11.67 -1.59 -9.04
CA TRP A 48 10.95 -2.73 -9.62
C TRP A 48 10.94 -2.62 -11.14
N SER A 49 11.47 -3.63 -11.83
CA SER A 49 11.52 -3.69 -13.29
C SER A 49 10.19 -4.11 -13.90
N SER A 50 9.92 -3.69 -15.14
CA SER A 50 8.68 -4.03 -15.82
C SER A 50 8.47 -5.56 -15.84
N PRO A 51 7.30 -6.05 -15.37
CA PRO A 51 6.98 -7.46 -15.35
C PRO A 51 7.13 -8.12 -16.73
N THR A 52 7.76 -9.29 -16.77
CA THR A 52 7.92 -10.10 -17.98
C THR A 52 7.11 -11.40 -17.95
N SER A 53 6.35 -11.62 -16.87
CA SER A 53 5.51 -12.80 -16.70
C SER A 53 4.27 -12.47 -15.87
N VAL A 54 3.21 -13.27 -16.04
CA VAL A 54 1.99 -13.18 -15.21
C VAL A 54 2.31 -13.31 -13.71
N GLY A 55 3.32 -14.12 -13.36
CA GLY A 55 3.79 -14.26 -11.97
C GLY A 55 4.32 -12.93 -11.42
N ASN A 56 5.15 -12.22 -12.20
CA ASN A 56 5.68 -10.92 -11.80
C ASN A 56 4.58 -9.88 -11.63
N VAL A 57 3.58 -9.88 -12.52
CA VAL A 57 2.42 -8.97 -12.41
C VAL A 57 1.62 -9.27 -11.15
N ARG A 58 1.39 -10.56 -10.82
CA ARG A 58 0.70 -10.95 -9.58
C ARG A 58 1.44 -10.49 -8.33
N SER A 59 2.76 -10.65 -8.29
CA SER A 59 3.60 -10.22 -7.17
C SER A 59 3.52 -8.71 -6.97
N PHE A 60 3.65 -7.94 -8.05
CA PHE A 60 3.53 -6.49 -8.00
C PHE A 60 2.12 -6.04 -7.59
N HIS A 61 1.08 -6.63 -8.20
CA HIS A 61 -0.31 -6.34 -7.87
C HIS A 61 -0.61 -6.60 -6.39
N GLY A 62 -0.12 -7.71 -5.83
CA GLY A 62 -0.28 -8.02 -4.40
C GLY A 62 0.32 -6.94 -3.49
N LEU A 63 1.53 -6.48 -3.81
CA LEU A 63 2.19 -5.40 -3.06
C LEU A 63 1.42 -4.07 -3.21
N ALA A 64 1.05 -3.72 -4.43
CA ALA A 64 0.30 -2.51 -4.72
C ALA A 64 -1.05 -2.47 -3.99
N CYS A 65 -1.75 -3.62 -3.92
CA CYS A 65 -2.98 -3.77 -3.14
C CYS A 65 -2.79 -3.53 -1.64
N PHE A 66 -1.66 -3.95 -1.06
CA PHE A 66 -1.35 -3.71 0.35
C PHE A 66 -1.25 -2.22 0.67
N TYR A 67 -0.69 -1.43 -0.26
CA TYR A 67 -0.53 0.02 -0.14
C TYR A 67 -1.63 0.84 -0.84
N ARG A 68 -2.73 0.22 -1.31
CA ARG A 68 -3.78 0.90 -2.08
C ARG A 68 -4.37 2.14 -1.42
N ARG A 69 -4.35 2.21 -0.08
CA ARG A 69 -4.88 3.33 0.71
C ARG A 69 -4.16 4.66 0.45
N PHE A 70 -2.93 4.61 -0.08
CA PHE A 70 -2.14 5.78 -0.43
C PHE A 70 -2.36 6.25 -1.87
N VAL A 71 -3.15 5.50 -2.65
CA VAL A 71 -3.31 5.71 -4.09
C VAL A 71 -4.77 6.03 -4.40
N LYS A 72 -5.05 7.30 -4.68
CA LYS A 72 -6.36 7.71 -5.19
C LYS A 72 -6.66 7.02 -6.53
N ASP A 73 -7.89 6.53 -6.68
CA ASP A 73 -8.41 5.86 -7.88
C ASP A 73 -7.66 4.56 -8.25
N PHE A 74 -7.13 3.85 -7.23
CA PHE A 74 -6.33 2.64 -7.42
C PHE A 74 -6.99 1.59 -8.32
N SER A 75 -8.30 1.37 -8.17
CA SER A 75 -9.06 0.38 -8.94
C SER A 75 -9.01 0.65 -10.44
N SER A 76 -9.21 1.90 -10.85
CA SER A 76 -9.15 2.32 -12.25
C SER A 76 -7.73 2.20 -12.81
N ILE A 77 -6.71 2.57 -12.03
CA ILE A 77 -5.31 2.52 -12.48
C ILE A 77 -4.83 1.07 -12.63
N VAL A 78 -5.24 0.17 -11.74
CA VAL A 78 -4.75 -1.22 -11.74
C VAL A 78 -5.49 -2.13 -12.72
N ALA A 79 -6.62 -1.67 -13.30
CA ALA A 79 -7.45 -2.45 -14.20
C ALA A 79 -6.66 -3.10 -15.36
N PRO A 80 -5.75 -2.39 -16.08
CA PRO A 80 -4.94 -3.00 -17.14
C PRO A 80 -4.05 -4.14 -16.65
N LEU A 81 -3.56 -4.08 -15.40
CA LEU A 81 -2.74 -5.14 -14.81
C LEU A 81 -3.58 -6.36 -14.43
N ILE A 82 -4.83 -6.15 -13.98
CA ILE A 82 -5.77 -7.23 -13.68
C ILE A 82 -6.08 -8.03 -14.94
N GLU A 83 -6.25 -7.38 -16.10
CA GLU A 83 -6.47 -8.07 -17.38
C GLU A 83 -5.35 -9.06 -17.72
N VAL A 84 -4.09 -8.71 -17.44
CA VAL A 84 -2.93 -9.60 -17.66
C VAL A 84 -2.96 -10.83 -16.73
N ILE A 85 -3.54 -10.68 -15.53
CA ILE A 85 -3.61 -11.74 -14.53
C ILE A 85 -4.76 -12.73 -14.79
N LYS A 86 -5.77 -12.34 -15.57
CA LYS A 86 -6.93 -13.17 -15.89
C LYS A 86 -6.53 -14.47 -16.59
N LYS A 87 -7.23 -15.55 -16.24
CA LYS A 87 -6.99 -16.87 -16.83
C LYS A 87 -7.33 -16.83 -18.33
N LYS A 88 -6.53 -17.53 -19.15
CA LYS A 88 -6.74 -17.78 -20.60
C LYS A 88 -6.46 -16.63 -21.58
N VAL A 89 -5.96 -15.48 -21.14
CA VAL A 89 -5.69 -14.32 -22.02
C VAL A 89 -4.30 -14.36 -22.68
N GLY A 90 -3.37 -15.15 -22.14
CA GLY A 90 -1.95 -15.12 -22.52
C GLY A 90 -1.24 -13.88 -21.94
N PHE A 91 0.08 -13.93 -21.74
CA PHE A 91 0.81 -12.77 -21.25
C PHE A 91 0.94 -11.73 -22.36
N ARG A 92 0.29 -10.57 -22.17
CA ARG A 92 0.41 -9.40 -23.05
C ARG A 92 0.79 -8.21 -22.18
N TRP A 93 1.91 -7.58 -22.53
CA TRP A 93 2.40 -6.40 -21.84
C TRP A 93 2.64 -5.31 -22.88
N GLY A 94 1.67 -4.41 -23.02
CA GLY A 94 1.72 -3.28 -23.92
C GLY A 94 1.86 -1.96 -23.18
N GLU A 95 1.64 -0.88 -23.91
CA GLU A 95 1.77 0.49 -23.39
C GLU A 95 0.80 0.78 -22.24
N GLU A 96 -0.46 0.30 -22.32
CA GLU A 96 -1.44 0.49 -21.25
C GLU A 96 -1.01 -0.15 -19.92
N GLN A 97 -0.45 -1.36 -19.98
CA GLN A 97 0.04 -2.07 -18.79
C GLN A 97 1.29 -1.40 -18.23
N GLU A 98 2.20 -0.95 -19.09
CA GLU A 98 3.40 -0.24 -18.68
C GLU A 98 3.06 1.11 -18.03
N ASN A 99 2.14 1.87 -18.63
CA ASN A 99 1.67 3.14 -18.08
C ASN A 99 0.99 2.96 -16.72
N ALA A 100 0.13 1.95 -16.58
CA ALA A 100 -0.49 1.61 -15.30
C ALA A 100 0.56 1.22 -14.25
N PHE A 101 1.55 0.41 -14.62
CA PHE A 101 2.64 -0.01 -13.75
C PHE A 101 3.48 1.17 -13.26
N GLN A 102 3.90 2.06 -14.16
CA GLN A 102 4.69 3.24 -13.81
C GLN A 102 3.88 4.24 -12.97
N LEU A 103 2.60 4.46 -13.29
CA LEU A 103 1.73 5.35 -12.52
C LEU A 103 1.53 4.85 -11.07
N ILE A 104 1.36 3.54 -10.87
CA ILE A 104 1.28 2.96 -9.52
C ILE A 104 2.59 3.14 -8.78
N LYS A 105 3.73 2.88 -9.43
CA LYS A 105 5.05 3.11 -8.83
C LYS A 105 5.19 4.56 -8.39
N GLU A 106 4.91 5.51 -9.26
CA GLU A 106 4.96 6.94 -8.96
C GLU A 106 4.11 7.29 -7.74
N LYS A 107 2.81 6.95 -7.76
CA LYS A 107 1.87 7.26 -6.67
C LYS A 107 2.25 6.62 -5.34
N LEU A 108 2.78 5.39 -5.35
CA LEU A 108 3.24 4.72 -4.13
C LEU A 108 4.53 5.32 -3.58
N THR A 109 5.37 5.89 -4.44
CA THR A 109 6.65 6.46 -4.04
C THR A 109 6.55 7.91 -3.62
N ASN A 110 5.55 8.61 -4.13
CA ASN A 110 5.16 9.96 -3.73
C ASN A 110 3.95 9.96 -2.77
N ALA A 111 3.65 8.81 -2.17
CA ALA A 111 2.49 8.59 -1.32
C ALA A 111 2.44 9.61 -0.18
N PRO A 112 1.29 10.28 0.05
CA PRO A 112 1.15 11.25 1.12
C PRO A 112 1.16 10.55 2.49
N LEU A 113 1.48 11.32 3.53
CA LEU A 113 1.27 10.93 4.92
C LEU A 113 -0.23 10.71 5.18
N LEU A 114 -0.62 9.52 5.64
CA LEU A 114 -1.99 9.27 6.10
C LEU A 114 -2.11 9.61 7.58
N SER A 115 -2.98 10.55 7.93
CA SER A 115 -3.29 10.86 9.31
C SER A 115 -3.90 9.66 10.04
N LEU A 116 -3.60 9.52 11.32
CA LEU A 116 -4.23 8.50 12.16
C LEU A 116 -5.71 8.85 12.36
N PRO A 117 -6.63 7.87 12.31
CA PRO A 117 -8.04 8.12 12.55
C PRO A 117 -8.26 8.63 13.98
N ASN A 118 -8.99 9.73 14.11
CA ASN A 118 -9.42 10.26 15.39
C ASN A 118 -10.85 9.79 15.68
N PHE A 119 -10.99 8.82 16.58
CA PHE A 119 -12.29 8.24 16.94
C PHE A 119 -13.23 9.20 17.70
N SER A 120 -12.75 10.39 18.09
CA SER A 120 -13.59 11.43 18.69
C SER A 120 -14.25 12.34 17.63
N LYS A 121 -13.89 12.18 16.35
CA LYS A 121 -14.42 12.96 15.23
C LYS A 121 -15.33 12.11 14.36
N THR A 122 -16.25 12.75 13.66
CA THR A 122 -17.11 12.09 12.66
C THR A 122 -16.26 11.58 11.50
N PHE A 123 -16.62 10.42 10.99
CA PHE A 123 -16.05 9.85 9.77
C PHE A 123 -16.95 10.16 8.59
N GLU A 124 -16.35 10.61 7.49
CA GLU A 124 -17.03 10.91 6.23
C GLU A 124 -16.57 9.91 5.17
N ILE A 125 -17.52 9.37 4.41
CA ILE A 125 -17.24 8.45 3.31
C ILE A 125 -17.72 9.11 2.03
N GLU A 126 -16.78 9.40 1.13
CA GLU A 126 -17.08 9.78 -0.23
C GLU A 126 -16.93 8.55 -1.13
N CYS A 127 -17.97 8.27 -1.91
CA CYS A 127 -18.01 7.17 -2.85
C CYS A 127 -18.28 7.69 -4.26
N ASP A 128 -17.58 7.11 -5.24
CA ASP A 128 -17.87 7.28 -6.65
C ASP A 128 -17.89 5.91 -7.34
N ALA A 129 -18.73 5.75 -8.36
CA ALA A 129 -18.90 4.48 -9.06
C ALA A 129 -19.14 4.70 -10.56
N SER A 130 -18.52 3.82 -11.35
CA SER A 130 -18.70 3.71 -12.79
C SER A 130 -18.97 2.25 -13.18
N ASP A 131 -19.30 2.00 -14.44
CA ASP A 131 -19.47 0.64 -14.98
C ASP A 131 -18.23 -0.25 -14.83
N ILE A 132 -17.05 0.36 -14.63
CA ILE A 132 -15.75 -0.31 -14.64
C ILE A 132 -15.15 -0.39 -13.23
N SER A 133 -15.41 0.60 -12.37
CA SER A 133 -14.74 0.70 -11.07
C SER A 133 -15.58 1.41 -10.00
N ILE A 134 -15.27 1.09 -8.75
CA ILE A 134 -15.80 1.77 -7.56
C ILE A 134 -14.60 2.40 -6.83
N GLY A 135 -14.78 3.65 -6.41
CA GLY A 135 -13.85 4.41 -5.58
C GLY A 135 -14.49 4.79 -4.26
N THR A 136 -13.71 4.74 -3.18
CA THR A 136 -14.16 5.19 -1.85
C THR A 136 -13.00 5.85 -1.13
N VAL A 137 -13.26 6.99 -0.51
CA VAL A 137 -12.32 7.69 0.37
C VAL A 137 -12.97 7.87 1.74
N LEU A 138 -12.25 7.48 2.79
CA LEU A 138 -12.63 7.73 4.18
C LEU A 138 -11.86 8.95 4.67
N MET A 139 -12.56 9.99 5.11
CA MET A 139 -11.99 11.28 5.53
C MET A 139 -12.54 11.71 6.89
N GLN A 140 -11.88 12.70 7.51
CA GLN A 140 -12.35 13.38 8.71
C GLN A 140 -12.00 14.85 8.56
N GLU A 141 -12.98 15.75 8.72
CA GLU A 141 -12.82 17.21 8.56
C GLU A 141 -12.21 17.61 7.22
N GLY A 142 -13.01 17.53 6.15
CA GLY A 142 -12.62 17.89 4.77
C GLY A 142 -12.03 19.29 4.61
#